data_AF-A0A364XVA6-F1
#
_entry.id   AF-A0A364XVA6-F1
#
_cell.length_a   1.000
_cell.length_b   1.000
_cell.length_c   1.000
_cell.angle_alpha   90.00
_cell.angle_beta   90.00
_cell.angle_gamma   90.00
#
_symmetry.space_group_name_H-M   'P 1'
#
loop_
_entity.id
_entity.type
_entity.pdbx_description
1 polymer ?
#
loop_
_entity_poly.entity_id
_entity_poly.type
_entity_poly.pdbx_seq_one_letter_code
_entity_poly.pdbx_strand_id
1 'polypeptide(L)'
;MQDTSSVSTAVQFSEENILEIIRKLRNDLIKDFLDERHLKNYFADQYKVRDLAPVKIEFIKRDLKELLISPVDTAHYAQLIQTIKETNSASLSEGNDELFYKDLARVFKQYNY
;
A
#
# COMPACT_ATOMS: atom_id res chain seq x y z
N MET A 1 -36.75 -37.06 3.75
CA MET A 1 -36.32 -35.89 4.56
C MET A 1 -35.20 -35.26 3.78
N GLN A 2 -35.43 -34.07 3.22
CA GLN A 2 -34.42 -33.33 2.46
C GLN A 2 -33.65 -32.49 3.48
N ASP A 3 -32.37 -32.81 3.70
CA ASP A 3 -31.49 -31.94 4.47
C ASP A 3 -31.20 -30.69 3.66
N THR A 4 -31.65 -29.56 4.19
CA THR A 4 -31.40 -28.23 3.68
C THR A 4 -29.94 -27.85 3.96
N SER A 5 -29.07 -28.08 3.00
CA SER A 5 -27.75 -27.44 2.96
C SER A 5 -27.96 -25.92 2.87
N SER A 6 -27.80 -25.22 4.00
CA SER A 6 -27.62 -23.76 4.00
C SER A 6 -26.34 -23.45 3.24
N VAL A 7 -26.48 -23.16 1.94
CA VAL A 7 -25.44 -22.50 1.16
C VAL A 7 -25.34 -21.09 1.72
N SER A 8 -24.42 -20.88 2.66
CA SER A 8 -23.96 -19.54 3.02
C SER A 8 -23.32 -18.96 1.78
N THR A 9 -24.06 -18.13 1.05
CA THR A 9 -23.53 -17.34 -0.05
C THR A 9 -22.59 -16.30 0.55
N ALA A 10 -21.34 -16.70 0.82
CA ALA A 10 -20.29 -15.77 1.18
C ALA A 10 -20.20 -14.78 0.02
N VAL A 11 -20.45 -13.49 0.32
CA VAL A 11 -20.29 -12.41 -0.66
C VAL A 11 -18.81 -12.36 -0.99
N GLN A 12 -18.38 -13.05 -2.06
CA GLN A 12 -17.00 -12.98 -2.53
C GLN A 12 -16.73 -11.55 -2.98
N PHE A 13 -15.64 -10.95 -2.50
CA PHE A 13 -15.17 -9.68 -3.04
C PHE A 13 -14.88 -9.85 -4.54
N SER A 14 -15.46 -8.98 -5.37
CA SER A 14 -15.04 -8.86 -6.77
C SER A 14 -13.58 -8.39 -6.81
N GLU A 15 -12.85 -8.74 -7.87
CA GLU A 15 -11.47 -8.29 -8.04
C GLU A 15 -11.36 -6.76 -8.05
N GLU A 16 -12.34 -6.07 -8.63
CA GLU A 16 -12.44 -4.61 -8.61
C GLU A 16 -12.50 -4.07 -7.18
N ASN A 17 -13.35 -4.65 -6.31
CA ASN A 17 -13.45 -4.23 -4.91
C ASN A 17 -12.13 -4.44 -4.16
N ILE A 18 -11.42 -5.54 -4.44
CA ILE A 18 -10.12 -5.83 -3.82
C ILE A 18 -9.08 -4.78 -4.25
N LEU A 19 -9.05 -4.44 -5.54
CA LEU A 19 -8.15 -3.42 -6.06
C LEU A 19 -8.46 -2.03 -5.51
N GLU A 20 -9.73 -1.70 -5.28
CA GLU A 20 -10.11 -0.46 -4.61
C GLU A 20 -9.65 -0.41 -3.16
N ILE A 21 -9.77 -1.51 -2.42
CA ILE A 21 -9.26 -1.62 -1.04
C ILE A 21 -7.75 -1.40 -1.02
N ILE A 22 -7.00 -2.12 -1.87
CA ILE A 22 -5.55 -1.99 -1.96
C ILE A 22 -5.16 -0.56 -2.34
N ARG A 23 -5.83 0.03 -3.33
CA ARG A 23 -5.60 1.42 -3.75
C ARG A 23 -5.81 2.39 -2.59
N LYS A 24 -6.89 2.22 -1.83
CA LYS A 24 -7.21 3.08 -0.69
C LYS A 24 -6.10 3.00 0.37
N LEU A 25 -5.72 1.79 0.77
CA LEU A 25 -4.67 1.56 1.79
C LEU A 25 -3.32 2.11 1.35
N ARG A 26 -2.92 1.83 0.10
CA ARG A 26 -1.69 2.39 -0.51
C ARG A 26 -1.73 3.90 -0.49
N ASN A 27 -2.83 4.50 -0.92
CA ASN A 27 -2.94 5.95 -1.05
C ASN A 27 -3.02 6.65 0.31
N ASP A 28 -3.61 6.03 1.33
CA ASP A 28 -3.63 6.57 2.68
C ASP A 28 -2.21 6.56 3.28
N LEU A 29 -1.46 5.46 3.10
CA LEU A 29 -0.04 5.44 3.49
C LEU A 29 0.77 6.51 2.75
N ILE A 30 0.61 6.65 1.42
CA ILE A 30 1.34 7.67 0.65
C ILE A 30 1.03 9.08 1.16
N LYS A 31 -0.22 9.38 1.52
CA LYS A 31 -0.60 10.70 2.06
C LYS A 31 0.10 11.00 3.39
N ASP A 32 0.33 10.00 4.23
CA ASP A 32 1.09 10.19 5.47
C ASP A 32 2.50 10.70 5.18
N PHE A 33 3.13 10.21 4.09
CA PHE A 33 4.46 10.65 3.64
C PHE A 33 4.48 11.98 2.88
N LEU A 34 3.31 12.57 2.59
CA LEU A 34 3.25 13.96 2.12
C LEU A 34 3.45 14.96 3.28
N ASP A 35 3.24 14.53 4.52
CA ASP A 35 3.71 15.27 5.70
C ASP A 35 5.23 15.15 5.81
N GLU A 36 5.90 16.30 5.76
CA GLU A 36 7.35 16.38 5.81
C GLU A 36 7.95 15.75 7.07
N ARG A 37 7.22 15.77 8.20
CA ARG A 37 7.69 15.18 9.46
C ARG A 37 7.79 13.67 9.35
N HIS A 38 6.78 13.00 8.79
CA HIS A 38 6.80 11.56 8.58
C HIS A 38 7.89 11.16 7.58
N LEU A 39 8.05 11.94 6.50
CA LEU A 39 9.10 11.71 5.52
C LEU A 39 10.49 11.79 6.15
N LYS A 40 10.77 12.86 6.90
CA LYS A 40 12.06 13.06 7.59
C LYS A 40 12.33 11.95 8.61
N ASN A 41 11.35 11.59 9.42
CA ASN A 41 11.48 10.52 10.42
C ASN A 41 11.83 9.19 9.75
N TYR A 42 11.11 8.83 8.70
CA TYR A 42 11.36 7.59 7.97
C TYR A 42 12.75 7.55 7.34
N PHE A 43 13.21 8.64 6.74
CA PHE A 43 14.56 8.71 6.18
C PHE A 43 15.65 8.62 7.26
N ALA A 44 15.43 9.22 8.42
CA ALA A 44 16.33 9.10 9.56
C ALA A 44 16.40 7.66 10.07
N ASP A 45 15.25 6.98 10.18
CA ASP A 45 15.17 5.63 10.73
C ASP A 45 15.69 4.56 9.75
N GLN A 46 15.22 4.60 8.50
CA GLN A 46 15.46 3.56 7.49
C GLN A 46 16.76 3.77 6.71
N TYR A 47 17.14 5.02 6.45
CA TYR A 47 18.30 5.33 5.60
C TYR A 47 19.42 6.08 6.34
N LYS A 48 19.23 6.38 7.62
CA LYS A 48 20.17 7.16 8.44
C LYS A 48 20.44 8.57 7.91
N VAL A 49 19.52 9.10 7.09
CA VAL A 49 19.57 10.46 6.55
C VAL A 49 18.77 11.38 7.47
N ARG A 50 19.46 12.17 8.29
CA ARG A 50 18.82 13.07 9.27
C ARG A 50 18.34 14.38 8.66
N ASP A 51 19.03 14.87 7.63
CA ASP A 51 18.75 16.13 6.98
C ASP A 51 18.42 15.91 5.50
N LEU A 52 17.13 16.00 5.18
CA LEU A 52 16.64 16.09 3.81
C LEU A 52 16.59 17.56 3.39
N ALA A 53 17.31 17.92 2.32
CA ALA A 53 17.25 19.25 1.74
C ALA A 53 15.81 19.57 1.27
N PRO A 54 15.32 20.82 1.44
CA PRO A 54 13.96 21.20 1.01
C PRO A 54 13.65 20.85 -0.44
N VAL A 55 14.63 21.03 -1.34
CA VAL A 55 14.49 20.67 -2.76
C VAL A 55 14.28 19.16 -2.97
N LYS A 56 14.99 18.30 -2.21
CA LYS A 56 14.79 16.84 -2.27
C LYS A 56 13.39 16.47 -1.78
N ILE A 57 12.90 17.13 -0.72
CA ILE A 57 11.55 16.91 -0.17
C ILE A 57 10.48 17.20 -1.22
N GLU A 58 10.58 18.31 -1.94
CA GLU A 58 9.60 18.66 -2.98
C GLU A 58 9.63 17.69 -4.16
N PHE A 59 10.81 17.19 -4.56
CA PHE A 59 10.90 16.13 -5.57
C PHE A 59 10.27 14.82 -5.10
N ILE A 60 10.55 14.39 -3.86
CA ILE A 60 9.91 13.20 -3.30
C ILE A 60 8.39 13.35 -3.25
N LYS A 61 7.88 14.49 -2.77
CA LYS A 61 6.43 14.75 -2.72
C LYS A 61 5.79 14.75 -4.10
N ARG A 62 6.48 15.24 -5.13
CA ARG A 62 6.00 15.17 -6.52
C ARG A 62 5.85 13.70 -6.95
N ASP A 63 6.89 12.90 -6.76
CA ASP A 63 6.87 11.49 -7.18
C ASP A 63 5.86 10.66 -6.38
N LEU A 64 5.66 10.97 -5.10
CA LEU A 64 4.58 10.38 -4.29
C LEU A 64 3.19 10.73 -4.82
N LYS A 65 2.97 11.96 -5.31
CA LYS A 65 1.71 12.36 -5.94
C LYS A 65 1.49 11.64 -7.27
N GLU A 66 2.55 11.36 -8.03
CA GLU A 66 2.46 10.52 -9.23
C GLU A 66 2.08 9.06 -8.86
N LEU A 67 2.62 8.55 -7.76
CA LEU A 67 2.27 7.23 -7.24
C LEU A 67 0.80 7.14 -6.76
N LEU A 68 0.20 8.24 -6.26
CA LEU A 68 -1.21 8.25 -5.86
C LEU A 68 -2.18 7.98 -7.02
N ILE A 69 -1.85 8.48 -8.21
CA ILE A 69 -2.68 8.36 -9.41
C ILE A 69 -2.30 7.15 -10.27
N SER A 70 -1.22 6.45 -9.93
CA SER A 70 -0.80 5.26 -10.67
C SER A 70 -1.78 4.10 -10.44
N PRO A 71 -1.98 3.23 -11.45
CA PRO A 71 -2.75 2.02 -11.27
C PRO A 71 -2.11 1.13 -10.19
N VAL A 72 -2.93 0.28 -9.56
CA VAL A 72 -2.41 -0.73 -8.63
C VAL A 72 -1.73 -1.82 -9.47
N ASP A 73 -0.48 -2.15 -9.12
CA ASP A 73 0.26 -3.23 -9.76
C ASP A 73 -0.26 -4.59 -9.24
N THR A 74 -1.09 -5.24 -10.04
CA THR A 74 -1.70 -6.52 -9.69
C THR A 74 -0.67 -7.63 -9.49
N ALA A 75 0.48 -7.57 -10.16
CA ALA A 75 1.55 -8.54 -9.99
C ALA A 75 2.26 -8.35 -8.65
N HIS A 76 2.54 -7.11 -8.26
CA HIS A 76 3.12 -6.79 -6.94
C HIS A 76 2.19 -7.19 -5.79
N TYR A 77 0.88 -6.99 -5.92
CA TYR A 77 -0.11 -7.32 -4.90
C TYR A 77 -0.75 -8.71 -5.05
N ALA A 78 -0.25 -9.58 -5.93
CA ALA A 78 -0.90 -10.85 -6.28
C ALA A 78 -1.22 -11.73 -5.07
N GLN A 79 -0.28 -11.85 -4.12
CA GLN A 79 -0.47 -12.65 -2.90
C GLN A 79 -1.55 -12.08 -1.98
N LEU A 80 -1.59 -10.74 -1.84
CA LEU A 80 -2.60 -10.06 -1.04
C LEU A 80 -3.99 -10.20 -1.69
N ILE A 81 -4.06 -10.05 -3.01
CA ILE A 81 -5.30 -10.24 -3.77
C ILE A 81 -5.83 -11.67 -3.57
N GLN A 82 -4.95 -12.67 -3.69
CA GLN A 82 -5.32 -14.07 -3.47
C GLN A 82 -5.80 -14.32 -2.04
N THR A 83 -5.09 -13.79 -1.04
CA THR A 83 -5.46 -13.92 0.38
C THR A 83 -6.84 -13.31 0.66
N ILE A 84 -7.14 -12.13 0.11
CA ILE A 84 -8.45 -11.47 0.30
C ILE A 84 -9.55 -12.28 -0.40
N LYS A 85 -9.28 -12.83 -1.60
CA LYS A 85 -10.22 -13.73 -2.31
C LYS A 85 -10.55 -14.98 -1.51
N GLU A 86 -9.55 -15.60 -0.88
CA GLU A 86 -9.68 -16.87 -0.16
C GLU A 86 -10.31 -16.70 1.23
N THR A 87 -9.90 -15.65 1.96
CA THR A 87 -10.35 -15.43 3.35
C THR A 87 -11.64 -14.62 3.44
N ASN A 88 -12.03 -13.96 2.35
CA ASN A 88 -13.10 -12.98 2.33
C ASN A 88 -12.96 -11.90 3.43
N SER A 89 -11.71 -11.64 3.84
CA SER A 89 -11.34 -10.68 4.86
C SER A 89 -10.35 -9.70 4.27
N ALA A 90 -10.66 -8.41 4.40
CA ALA A 90 -9.76 -7.32 4.08
C ALA A 90 -8.78 -7.02 5.23
N SER A 91 -8.72 -7.87 6.27
CA SER A 91 -7.77 -7.69 7.35
C SER A 91 -6.35 -7.79 6.79
N LEU A 92 -5.65 -6.66 6.76
CA LEU A 92 -4.20 -6.61 6.60
C LEU A 92 -3.59 -7.46 7.71
N SER A 93 -3.30 -8.73 7.44
CA SER A 93 -2.52 -9.55 8.37
C SER A 93 -1.14 -8.92 8.57
N GLU A 94 -0.57 -9.12 9.76
CA GLU A 94 0.81 -8.72 10.09
C GLU A 94 1.76 -9.21 8.98
N GLY A 95 2.33 -8.27 8.21
CA GLY A 95 3.22 -8.56 7.08
C GLY A 95 2.80 -7.95 5.74
N ASN A 96 1.51 -7.65 5.52
CA ASN A 96 1.05 -7.03 4.27
C ASN A 96 1.50 -5.58 4.12
N ASP A 97 1.76 -4.90 5.25
CA ASP A 97 2.29 -3.54 5.30
C ASP A 97 3.60 -3.42 4.52
N GLU A 98 4.44 -4.46 4.53
CA GLU A 98 5.73 -4.47 3.83
C GLU A 98 5.57 -4.28 2.31
N LEU A 99 4.48 -4.80 1.72
CA LEU A 99 4.20 -4.62 0.30
C LEU A 99 3.95 -3.14 -0.05
N PHE A 100 3.24 -2.42 0.82
CA PHE A 100 2.98 -0.99 0.63
C PHE A 100 4.26 -0.17 0.85
N TYR A 101 5.08 -0.53 1.86
CA TYR A 101 6.38 0.11 2.06
C TYR A 101 7.37 -0.16 0.92
N LYS A 102 7.25 -1.27 0.19
CA LYS A 102 8.06 -1.54 -1.02
C LYS A 102 7.77 -0.54 -2.14
N ASP A 103 6.52 -0.12 -2.32
CA ASP A 103 6.18 0.92 -3.29
C ASP A 103 6.85 2.26 -2.93
N LEU A 104 6.79 2.63 -1.66
CA LEU A 104 7.48 3.82 -1.15
C LEU A 104 9.00 3.72 -1.29
N ALA A 105 9.58 2.57 -0.98
CA ALA A 105 11.01 2.34 -1.10
C ALA A 105 11.52 2.52 -2.54
N ARG A 106 10.72 2.17 -3.56
CA ARG A 106 11.06 2.41 -4.97
C ARG A 106 11.21 3.91 -5.29
N VAL A 107 10.37 4.75 -4.69
CA VAL A 107 10.49 6.21 -4.80
C VAL A 107 11.70 6.69 -4.00
N PHE A 108 11.79 6.33 -2.72
CA PHE A 108 12.78 6.87 -1.79
C PHE A 108 14.22 6.49 -2.13
N LYS A 109 14.47 5.29 -2.66
CA LYS A 109 15.81 4.85 -3.07
C LYS A 109 16.47 5.76 -4.11
N GLN A 110 15.69 6.50 -4.90
CA GLN A 110 16.22 7.45 -5.88
C GLN A 110 16.88 8.68 -5.22
N TYR A 111 16.60 8.92 -3.94
CA TYR A 111 16.98 10.13 -3.20
C TYR A 111 18.00 9.89 -2.08
N ASN A 112 18.35 8.62 -1.84
CA ASN A 112 19.26 8.16 -0.76
C ASN A 112 20.74 8.05 -1.15
N TYR A 113 21.15 8.71 -2.24
CA TYR A 113 22.57 8.87 -2.59
C TYR A 113 23.23 9.99 -1.79
#